data_AF-A0A964C6P5-F1
#
_entry.id   AF-A0A964C6P5-F1
#
_cell.length_a   1.000
_cell.length_b   1.000
_cell.length_c   1.000
_cell.angle_alpha   90.00
_cell.angle_beta   90.00
_cell.angle_gamma   90.00
#
_symmetry.space_group_name_H-M   'P 1'
#
loop_
_entity.id
_entity.type
_entity.pdbx_description
1 polymer ?
#
loop_
_entity_poly.entity_id
_entity_poly.type
_entity_poly.pdbx_seq_one_letter_code
_entity_poly.pdbx_strand_id
1 'polypeptide(L)'
;MSLTSDFLADFKTFMRLQAILIPSQIPARNGNFQFIAQGLHAALVQTAAAGTNIPGYYVHPVANNNNIYALPTQQKGTYYMITDGMNGCQFLAYGPDRQHITVEHNNFINDPANYDVRLKQIQQQNPKYLFHISAGSKDQIANGIYDRAHGINIVGEYTIINGWRFWVRDRVDQNQGQVYDPF
;
A
#
# COMPACT_ATOMS: atom_id res chain seq x y z
N MET A 1 -9.26 3.55 24.09
CA MET A 1 -8.20 3.99 23.17
C MET A 1 -8.82 4.14 21.79
N SER A 2 -8.36 5.08 20.94
CA SER A 2 -8.92 5.25 19.58
C SER A 2 -8.12 4.42 18.57
N LEU A 3 -8.75 3.95 17.49
CA LEU A 3 -8.09 3.15 16.46
C LEU A 3 -6.84 3.82 15.87
N THR A 4 -6.86 5.15 15.74
CA THR A 4 -5.68 5.91 15.30
C THR A 4 -4.53 5.83 16.30
N SER A 5 -4.82 5.90 17.60
CA SER A 5 -3.79 5.71 18.63
C SER A 5 -3.25 4.28 18.60
N ASP A 6 -4.09 3.28 18.40
CA ASP A 6 -3.69 1.88 18.32
C ASP A 6 -2.79 1.62 17.10
N PHE A 7 -3.14 2.17 15.93
CA PHE A 7 -2.32 2.13 14.71
C PHE A 7 -0.94 2.74 14.93
N LEU A 8 -0.87 3.90 15.61
CA LEU A 8 0.41 4.60 15.83
C LEU A 8 1.27 3.94 16.91
N ALA A 9 0.65 3.29 17.90
CA ALA A 9 1.36 2.66 19.02
C ALA A 9 1.89 1.27 18.64
N ASP A 10 1.10 0.45 17.94
CA ASP A 10 1.49 -0.89 17.48
C ASP A 10 0.89 -1.17 16.10
N PHE A 11 1.48 -0.51 15.10
CA PHE A 11 1.10 -0.61 13.70
C PHE A 11 0.99 -2.08 13.23
N LYS A 12 1.98 -2.93 13.52
CA LYS A 12 1.98 -4.32 13.04
C LYS A 12 0.82 -5.10 13.62
N THR A 13 0.54 -4.95 14.91
CA THR A 13 -0.61 -5.61 15.55
C THR A 13 -1.93 -5.04 15.03
N PHE A 14 -2.04 -3.71 14.91
CA PHE A 14 -3.22 -3.08 14.33
C PHE A 14 -3.50 -3.63 12.92
N MET A 15 -2.48 -3.69 12.06
CA MET A 15 -2.60 -4.26 10.73
C MET A 15 -3.03 -5.72 10.79
N ARG A 16 -2.44 -6.54 11.65
CA ARG A 16 -2.85 -7.94 11.80
C ARG A 16 -4.33 -8.09 12.17
N LEU A 17 -4.90 -7.15 12.92
CA LEU A 17 -6.26 -7.25 13.44
C LEU A 17 -7.33 -6.52 12.62
N GLN A 18 -6.97 -5.45 11.89
CA GLN A 18 -7.94 -4.49 11.31
C GLN A 18 -7.72 -4.25 9.83
N ALA A 19 -8.69 -4.56 8.97
CA ALA A 19 -8.70 -4.22 7.53
C ALA A 19 -8.49 -2.72 7.39
N ILE A 20 -7.71 -2.26 6.43
CA ILE A 20 -7.67 -0.83 6.11
C ILE A 20 -8.44 -0.63 4.82
N LEU A 21 -9.65 -0.09 4.94
CA LEU A 21 -10.44 0.34 3.80
C LEU A 21 -10.06 1.79 3.48
N ILE A 22 -9.71 2.05 2.22
CA ILE A 22 -9.29 3.37 1.77
C ILE A 22 -10.27 3.88 0.70
N PRO A 23 -10.99 4.97 0.96
CA PRO A 23 -11.80 5.63 -0.06
C PRO A 23 -10.96 6.27 -1.17
N SER A 24 -11.50 6.29 -2.40
CA SER A 24 -10.87 6.93 -3.57
C SER A 24 -10.56 8.42 -3.40
N GLN A 25 -11.27 9.12 -2.50
CA GLN A 25 -11.14 10.56 -2.30
C GLN A 25 -10.03 10.96 -1.31
N ILE A 26 -9.25 10.02 -0.78
CA ILE A 26 -8.12 10.37 0.09
C ILE A 26 -7.00 11.02 -0.74
N PRO A 27 -6.52 12.22 -0.37
CA PRO A 27 -5.36 12.82 -1.01
C PRO A 27 -4.12 11.94 -0.89
N ALA A 28 -3.31 11.87 -1.94
CA ALA A 28 -2.12 11.01 -1.98
C ALA A 28 -0.96 11.48 -1.07
N ARG A 29 -1.20 12.34 -0.07
CA ARG A 29 -0.15 12.95 0.78
C ARG A 29 -0.48 13.02 2.25
N ASN A 30 0.55 13.32 3.07
CA ASN A 30 0.43 13.61 4.51
C ASN A 30 -0.84 14.41 4.82
N GLY A 31 -1.54 14.01 5.87
CA GLY A 31 -2.78 14.65 6.28
C GLY A 31 -3.21 14.24 7.67
N ASN A 32 -4.21 14.95 8.18
CA ASN A 32 -4.91 14.54 9.37
C ASN A 32 -5.93 13.47 8.99
N PHE A 33 -5.73 12.28 9.54
CA PHE A 33 -6.55 11.11 9.24
C PHE A 33 -7.15 10.54 10.51
N GLN A 34 -8.23 9.80 10.32
CA GLN A 34 -8.83 8.97 11.36
C GLN A 34 -9.16 7.59 10.80
N PHE A 35 -9.04 6.59 11.67
CA PHE A 35 -9.55 5.25 11.44
C PHE A 35 -10.91 5.11 12.11
N ILE A 36 -11.93 4.76 11.33
CA ILE A 36 -13.29 4.51 11.80
C ILE A 36 -13.59 3.03 11.71
N ALA A 37 -13.98 2.41 12.82
CA ALA A 37 -14.34 1.00 12.83
C ALA A 37 -15.45 0.69 11.81
N GLN A 38 -15.24 -0.38 11.04
CA GLN A 38 -16.18 -0.95 10.09
C GLN A 38 -16.49 -2.39 10.55
N GLY A 39 -17.17 -2.50 11.68
CA GLY A 39 -17.34 -3.78 12.39
C GLY A 39 -16.10 -4.16 13.22
N LEU A 40 -15.92 -5.46 13.46
CA LEU A 40 -14.88 -5.97 14.37
C LEU A 40 -13.49 -6.13 13.73
N HIS A 41 -13.43 -6.24 12.40
CA HIS A 41 -12.24 -6.67 11.67
C HIS A 41 -11.80 -5.69 10.58
N ALA A 42 -12.38 -4.48 10.53
CA ALA A 42 -12.05 -3.48 9.54
C ALA A 42 -12.11 -2.07 10.12
N ALA A 43 -11.33 -1.18 9.53
CA ALA A 43 -11.32 0.24 9.77
C ALA A 43 -11.25 1.00 8.44
N LEU A 44 -12.08 2.02 8.30
CA LEU A 44 -12.05 2.98 7.21
C LEU A 44 -11.08 4.09 7.55
N VAL A 45 -10.09 4.34 6.68
CA VAL A 45 -9.30 5.57 6.75
C VAL A 45 -10.09 6.66 6.07
N GLN A 46 -10.11 7.86 6.65
CA GLN A 46 -10.62 9.05 5.98
C GLN A 46 -9.94 10.32 6.48
N THR A 47 -10.00 11.38 5.70
CA THR A 47 -9.55 12.71 6.10
C THR A 47 -10.40 13.22 7.26
N ALA A 48 -9.78 13.94 8.20
CA ALA A 48 -10.47 14.52 9.34
C ALA A 48 -9.78 15.80 9.81
N ALA A 49 -10.52 16.89 9.95
CA ALA A 49 -9.95 18.17 10.42
C ALA A 49 -9.34 18.06 11.83
N ALA A 50 -9.99 17.31 12.73
CA ALA A 50 -9.55 17.06 14.11
C ALA A 50 -8.82 15.72 14.31
N GLY A 51 -8.35 15.08 13.23
CA GLY A 51 -7.62 13.80 13.30
C GLY A 51 -6.18 13.96 13.78
N THR A 52 -5.53 12.83 14.06
CA THR A 52 -4.07 12.82 14.28
C THR A 52 -3.36 12.92 12.93
N ASN A 53 -2.30 13.72 12.87
CA ASN A 53 -1.43 13.72 11.71
C ASN A 53 -0.69 12.37 11.65
N ILE A 54 -0.93 11.60 10.59
CA ILE A 54 -0.17 10.38 10.31
C ILE A 54 0.85 10.76 9.23
N PRO A 55 2.15 10.84 9.55
CA PRO A 55 3.18 11.11 8.57
C PRO A 55 3.23 9.93 7.61
N GLY A 56 2.89 10.15 6.35
CA GLY A 56 2.63 9.04 5.45
C GLY A 56 1.61 9.30 4.35
N TYR A 57 1.70 8.53 3.28
CA TYR A 57 1.04 8.81 2.00
C TYR A 57 0.24 7.58 1.56
N TYR A 58 -0.97 7.83 1.06
CA TYR A 58 -1.75 6.84 0.34
C TYR A 58 -1.32 6.83 -1.13
N VAL A 59 -1.09 5.63 -1.68
CA VAL A 59 -0.76 5.45 -3.09
C VAL A 59 -2.03 5.08 -3.84
N HIS A 60 -2.67 6.10 -4.42
CA HIS A 60 -3.97 5.97 -5.09
C HIS A 60 -3.83 5.25 -6.45
N PRO A 61 -4.67 4.25 -6.76
CA PRO A 61 -4.76 3.70 -8.11
C PRO A 61 -5.38 4.72 -9.05
N VAL A 62 -4.68 5.08 -10.13
CA VAL A 62 -5.32 5.73 -11.29
C VAL A 62 -5.36 4.72 -12.43
N ALA A 63 -6.57 4.49 -12.94
CA ALA A 63 -6.80 3.59 -14.06
C ALA A 63 -5.98 4.01 -15.29
N ASN A 64 -5.39 3.01 -15.96
CA ASN A 64 -4.57 3.12 -17.16
C ASN A 64 -3.40 4.07 -17.03
N ASN A 65 -2.78 4.12 -15.85
CA ASN A 65 -1.67 5.04 -15.58
C ASN A 65 -0.56 4.38 -14.76
N ASN A 66 0.65 4.90 -14.94
CA ASN A 66 1.81 4.64 -14.09
C ASN A 66 1.83 5.67 -12.97
N ASN A 67 1.38 5.29 -11.78
CA ASN A 67 1.33 6.22 -10.67
C ASN A 67 2.63 6.14 -9.89
N ILE A 68 3.55 7.05 -10.19
CA ILE A 68 4.90 7.08 -9.64
C ILE A 68 4.97 8.08 -8.48
N TYR A 69 5.47 7.63 -7.33
CA TYR A 69 5.65 8.44 -6.14
C TYR A 69 7.05 8.27 -5.57
N ALA A 70 7.77 9.37 -5.41
CA ALA A 70 8.99 9.37 -4.61
C ALA A 70 8.61 9.38 -3.13
N LEU A 71 9.02 8.37 -2.38
CA LEU A 71 8.74 8.32 -0.96
C LEU A 71 9.69 9.23 -0.17
N PRO A 72 9.25 9.78 0.97
CA PRO A 72 10.11 10.57 1.84
C PRO A 72 11.39 9.82 2.23
N THR A 73 12.50 10.55 2.25
CA THR A 73 13.81 10.04 2.63
C THR A 73 14.41 10.94 3.71
N GLN A 74 15.29 10.39 4.54
CA GLN A 74 16.03 11.10 5.59
C GLN A 74 15.16 11.91 6.57
N GLN A 75 13.89 11.51 6.72
CA GLN A 75 12.95 12.22 7.59
C GLN A 75 13.16 11.82 9.06
N LYS A 76 12.98 12.79 9.97
CA LYS A 76 12.92 12.49 11.41
C LYS A 76 11.57 11.87 11.75
N GLY A 77 11.57 10.73 12.45
CA GLY A 77 10.36 10.01 12.88
C GLY A 77 10.01 8.80 12.00
N THR A 78 8.82 8.25 12.24
CA THR A 78 8.27 7.12 11.49
C THR A 78 7.26 7.61 10.47
N TYR A 79 7.35 7.14 9.23
CA TYR A 79 6.35 7.41 8.19
C TYR A 79 5.70 6.11 7.74
N TYR A 80 4.44 6.20 7.35
CA TYR A 80 3.68 5.05 6.87
C TYR A 80 3.23 5.25 5.42
N MET A 81 2.97 4.17 4.73
CA MET A 81 2.39 4.20 3.39
C MET A 81 1.40 3.06 3.29
N ILE A 82 0.27 3.28 2.63
CA ILE A 82 -0.75 2.25 2.40
C ILE A 82 -1.22 2.35 0.96
N THR A 83 -1.42 1.22 0.29
CA THR A 83 -2.13 1.17 -1.01
C THR A 83 -3.60 0.84 -0.79
N ASP A 84 -4.41 1.15 -1.80
CA ASP A 84 -5.72 0.52 -1.93
C ASP A 84 -5.57 -0.99 -2.13
N GLY A 85 -6.69 -1.72 -2.15
CA GLY A 85 -6.71 -3.11 -2.55
C GLY A 85 -6.14 -3.27 -3.95
N MET A 86 -5.05 -4.03 -4.06
CA MET A 86 -4.25 -4.28 -5.26
C MET A 86 -4.95 -5.20 -6.29
N ASN A 87 -6.28 -5.33 -6.25
CA ASN A 87 -7.01 -6.22 -7.16
C ASN A 87 -6.72 -5.82 -8.61
N GLY A 88 -6.01 -6.67 -9.34
CA GLY A 88 -5.67 -6.42 -10.74
C GLY A 88 -4.66 -5.29 -10.96
N CYS A 89 -3.96 -4.81 -9.92
CA CYS A 89 -2.93 -3.76 -9.99
C CYS A 89 -1.50 -4.35 -9.81
N GLN A 90 -0.48 -3.60 -10.22
CA GLN A 90 0.92 -3.88 -9.94
C GLN A 90 1.48 -2.82 -8.99
N PHE A 91 2.21 -3.26 -7.97
CA PHE A 91 2.98 -2.42 -7.08
C PHE A 91 4.47 -2.69 -7.27
N LEU A 92 5.26 -1.64 -7.46
CA LEU A 92 6.71 -1.70 -7.51
C LEU A 92 7.26 -0.74 -6.45
N ALA A 93 8.28 -1.15 -5.71
CA ALA A 93 9.05 -0.29 -4.84
C ALA A 93 10.53 -0.54 -5.12
N TYR A 94 11.24 0.44 -5.65
CA TYR A 94 12.60 0.25 -6.14
C TYR A 94 13.50 1.46 -5.89
N GLY A 95 14.80 1.21 -5.83
CA GLY A 95 15.78 2.26 -5.60
C GLY A 95 17.22 1.76 -5.41
N PRO A 96 18.19 2.67 -5.24
CA PRO A 96 19.58 2.31 -4.96
C PRO A 96 19.79 1.78 -3.54
N ASP A 97 18.84 1.96 -2.62
CA ASP A 97 18.84 1.40 -1.26
C ASP A 97 17.44 1.57 -0.64
N ARG A 98 17.26 1.12 0.61
CA ARG A 98 15.98 1.28 1.35
C ARG A 98 15.67 2.71 1.77
N GLN A 99 16.63 3.64 1.71
CA GLN A 99 16.42 5.04 2.07
C GLN A 99 15.87 5.85 0.90
N HIS A 100 16.16 5.45 -0.34
CA HIS A 100 15.82 6.19 -1.56
C HIS A 100 14.88 5.38 -2.44
N ILE A 101 13.60 5.29 -2.05
CA ILE A 101 12.61 4.46 -2.73
C ILE A 101 11.66 5.30 -3.58
N THR A 102 11.49 4.86 -4.84
CA THR A 102 10.36 5.21 -5.69
C THR A 102 9.36 4.07 -5.64
N VAL A 103 8.07 4.40 -5.50
CA VAL A 103 6.99 3.43 -5.62
C VAL A 103 6.14 3.70 -6.84
N GLU A 104 5.65 2.63 -7.44
CA GLU A 104 4.66 2.66 -8.51
C GLU A 104 3.44 1.86 -8.11
N HIS A 105 2.26 2.40 -8.42
CA HIS A 105 1.00 1.67 -8.37
C HIS A 105 0.33 1.75 -9.73
N ASN A 106 0.55 0.72 -10.52
CA ASN A 106 0.17 0.66 -11.91
C ASN A 106 -1.14 -0.11 -12.03
N ASN A 107 -2.08 0.44 -12.79
CA ASN A 107 -3.35 -0.20 -13.08
C ASN A 107 -3.59 -0.15 -14.58
N PHE A 108 -3.32 -1.23 -15.31
CA PHE A 108 -3.51 -1.35 -16.76
C PHE A 108 -4.78 -2.12 -17.08
N ILE A 109 -5.93 -1.47 -16.90
CA ILE A 109 -7.22 -2.07 -17.17
C ILE A 109 -7.30 -2.41 -18.67
N ASN A 110 -7.54 -3.69 -18.98
CA ASN A 110 -7.59 -4.27 -20.33
C ASN A 110 -6.24 -4.42 -21.08
N ASP A 111 -5.10 -4.15 -20.45
CA ASP A 111 -3.78 -4.39 -21.05
C ASP A 111 -2.76 -4.97 -20.04
N PRO A 112 -2.96 -6.23 -19.62
CA PRO A 112 -2.10 -6.85 -18.61
C PRO A 112 -0.66 -7.06 -19.08
N ALA A 113 -0.38 -7.05 -20.39
CA ALA A 113 0.98 -7.22 -20.92
C ALA A 113 1.91 -6.07 -20.48
N ASN A 114 1.35 -4.88 -20.24
CA ASN A 114 2.13 -3.74 -19.76
C ASN A 114 2.73 -3.95 -18.36
N TYR A 115 2.15 -4.82 -17.53
CA TYR A 115 2.75 -5.14 -16.22
C TYR A 115 4.13 -5.79 -16.36
N ASP A 116 4.24 -6.76 -17.26
CA ASP A 116 5.51 -7.46 -17.52
C ASP A 116 6.52 -6.55 -18.21
N VAL A 117 6.07 -5.73 -19.16
CA VAL A 117 6.92 -4.74 -19.83
C VAL A 117 7.48 -3.76 -18.81
N ARG A 118 6.64 -3.23 -17.90
CA ARG A 118 7.09 -2.26 -16.90
C ARG A 118 8.05 -2.88 -15.88
N LEU A 119 7.76 -4.07 -15.39
CA LEU A 119 8.65 -4.78 -14.46
C LEU A 119 10.03 -5.01 -15.10
N LYS A 120 10.09 -5.45 -16.36
CA LYS A 120 11.36 -5.63 -17.08
C LYS A 120 12.14 -4.31 -17.22
N GLN A 121 11.46 -3.20 -17.52
CA GLN A 121 12.11 -1.88 -17.57
C GLN A 121 12.73 -1.49 -16.23
N ILE A 122 12.06 -1.77 -15.10
CA ILE A 122 12.63 -1.50 -13.77
C ILE A 122 13.80 -2.44 -13.47
N GLN A 123 13.69 -3.73 -13.78
CA GLN A 123 14.79 -4.68 -13.58
C GLN A 123 16.04 -4.31 -14.40
N GLN A 124 15.86 -3.77 -15.62
CA GLN A 124 16.97 -3.28 -16.45
C GLN A 124 17.69 -2.07 -15.87
N GLN A 125 17.05 -1.30 -14.98
CA GLN A 125 17.72 -0.23 -14.23
C GLN A 125 18.66 -0.78 -13.14
N ASN A 126 18.64 -2.10 -12.90
CA ASN A 126 19.44 -2.80 -11.91
C ASN A 126 19.40 -2.15 -10.51
N PRO A 127 18.20 -1.93 -9.94
CA PRO A 127 18.08 -1.33 -8.62
C PRO A 127 18.60 -2.29 -7.55
N LYS A 128 19.32 -1.78 -6.55
CA LYS A 128 19.81 -2.60 -5.43
C LYS A 128 18.69 -3.04 -4.50
N TYR A 129 17.61 -2.25 -4.45
CA TYR A 129 16.38 -2.61 -3.76
C TYR A 129 15.24 -2.74 -4.78
N LEU A 130 14.56 -3.88 -4.78
CA LEU A 130 13.33 -4.09 -5.54
C LEU A 130 12.38 -4.97 -4.73
N PHE A 131 11.22 -4.41 -4.40
CA PHE A 131 10.05 -5.12 -3.94
C PHE A 131 8.98 -4.98 -5.02
N HIS A 132 8.34 -6.08 -5.43
CA HIS A 132 7.32 -6.02 -6.46
C HIS A 132 6.21 -7.01 -6.17
N ILE A 133 5.00 -6.61 -6.51
CA ILE A 133 3.81 -7.45 -6.54
C ILE A 133 3.06 -7.11 -7.82
N SER A 134 2.74 -8.11 -8.63
CA SER A 134 1.98 -7.93 -9.87
C SER A 134 0.71 -8.77 -9.81
N ALA A 135 -0.36 -8.29 -10.44
CA ALA A 135 -1.52 -9.13 -10.73
C ALA A 135 -1.09 -10.37 -11.54
N GLY A 136 -1.70 -11.52 -11.27
CA GLY A 136 -1.42 -12.74 -12.03
C GLY A 136 -1.89 -12.59 -13.48
N SER A 137 -1.15 -13.17 -14.42
CA SER A 137 -1.48 -13.15 -15.86
C SER A 137 -2.79 -13.87 -16.24
N LYS A 138 -3.47 -14.49 -15.27
CA LYS A 138 -4.76 -15.19 -15.45
C LYS A 138 -5.94 -14.48 -14.78
N ASP A 139 -5.71 -13.37 -14.09
CA ASP A 139 -6.75 -12.70 -13.32
C ASP A 139 -7.49 -11.68 -14.19
N GLN A 140 -8.31 -12.17 -15.12
CA GLN A 140 -9.35 -11.35 -15.77
C GLN A 140 -10.45 -11.07 -14.74
N ILE A 141 -10.18 -10.20 -13.77
CA ILE A 141 -11.17 -9.77 -12.79
C ILE A 141 -12.17 -8.88 -13.51
N ALA A 142 -13.42 -9.34 -13.64
CA ALA A 142 -14.50 -8.52 -14.18
C ALA A 142 -14.69 -7.27 -13.30
N ASN A 143 -14.87 -6.11 -13.93
CA ASN A 143 -15.13 -4.84 -13.22
C ASN A 143 -16.27 -5.02 -12.20
N GLY A 144 -15.98 -4.71 -10.93
CA GLY A 144 -16.97 -4.75 -9.84
C GLY A 144 -17.11 -6.07 -9.10
N ILE A 145 -16.37 -7.13 -9.46
CA ILE A 145 -16.38 -8.41 -8.75
C ILE A 145 -15.07 -8.59 -7.98
N TYR A 146 -15.14 -8.55 -6.64
CA TYR A 146 -14.02 -8.87 -5.76
C TYR A 146 -13.88 -10.39 -5.62
N ASP A 147 -12.99 -11.00 -6.41
CA ASP A 147 -12.70 -12.44 -6.32
C ASP A 147 -11.74 -12.78 -5.16
N ARG A 148 -11.93 -13.96 -4.60
CA ARG A 148 -11.47 -14.51 -3.30
C ARG A 148 -9.95 -14.64 -3.14
N ALA A 149 -9.15 -14.25 -4.14
CA ALA A 149 -7.69 -14.36 -4.15
C ALA A 149 -6.94 -13.02 -4.31
N HIS A 150 -7.62 -11.89 -4.53
CA HIS A 150 -6.98 -10.72 -5.18
C HIS A 150 -6.90 -9.42 -4.36
N GLY A 151 -7.42 -9.39 -3.13
CA GLY A 151 -7.60 -8.15 -2.36
C GLY A 151 -6.45 -7.74 -1.44
N ILE A 152 -5.19 -7.92 -1.83
CA ILE A 152 -4.07 -7.56 -0.93
C ILE A 152 -3.89 -6.04 -0.82
N ASN A 153 -3.39 -5.57 0.33
CA ASN A 153 -2.88 -4.21 0.47
C ASN A 153 -1.36 -4.26 0.65
N ILE A 154 -0.65 -3.29 0.10
CA ILE A 154 0.75 -3.06 0.42
C ILE A 154 0.83 -1.98 1.49
N VAL A 155 1.68 -2.23 2.47
CA VAL A 155 1.92 -1.28 3.55
C VAL A 155 3.41 -1.02 3.67
N GLY A 156 3.78 0.24 3.78
CA GLY A 156 5.14 0.70 3.97
C GLY A 156 5.32 1.34 5.34
N GLU A 157 6.49 1.14 5.94
CA GLU A 157 6.96 1.87 7.13
C GLU A 157 8.38 2.33 6.84
N TYR A 158 8.62 3.60 7.14
CA TYR A 158 9.92 4.22 7.10
C TYR A 158 10.40 4.54 8.51
N THR A 159 11.67 4.23 8.77
CA THR A 159 12.41 4.82 9.89
C THR A 159 13.76 5.28 9.39
N ILE A 160 14.34 6.30 10.01
CA ILE A 160 15.67 6.79 9.62
C ILE A 160 16.74 5.70 9.69
N ILE A 161 16.60 4.73 10.61
CA ILE A 161 17.56 3.64 10.81
C ILE A 161 17.40 2.57 9.71
N ASN A 162 16.18 2.14 9.41
CA ASN A 162 15.94 0.98 8.55
C ASN A 162 15.59 1.31 7.10
N GLY A 163 15.33 2.59 6.81
CA GLY A 163 14.70 3.00 5.55
C GLY A 163 13.26 2.49 5.45
N TRP A 164 12.76 2.42 4.23
CA TRP A 164 11.48 1.83 3.87
C TRP A 164 11.53 0.31 3.95
N ARG A 165 10.46 -0.24 4.53
CA ARG A 165 10.12 -1.67 4.54
C ARG A 165 8.69 -1.79 4.08
N PHE A 166 8.41 -2.79 3.26
CA PHE A 166 7.07 -3.03 2.72
C PHE A 166 6.59 -4.41 3.11
N TRP A 167 5.29 -4.52 3.38
CA TRP A 167 4.59 -5.73 3.73
C TRP A 167 3.41 -5.92 2.82
N VAL A 168 3.12 -7.17 2.50
CA VAL A 168 1.83 -7.55 1.90
C VAL A 168 0.87 -7.88 3.02
N ARG A 169 -0.40 -7.57 2.83
CA ARG A 169 -1.44 -7.97 3.76
C ARG A 169 -2.68 -8.48 3.03
N ASP A 170 -3.22 -9.59 3.51
CA ASP A 170 -4.49 -10.14 3.02
C ASP A 170 -5.70 -9.39 3.57
N ARG A 171 -6.85 -9.49 2.88
CA ARG A 171 -8.11 -9.05 3.49
C ARG A 171 -8.54 -9.96 4.64
N VAL A 172 -9.28 -9.36 5.57
CA VAL A 172 -9.68 -9.94 6.86
C VAL A 172 -11.06 -10.58 6.82
N ASP A 173 -11.85 -10.34 5.77
CA ASP A 173 -13.15 -10.97 5.59
C ASP A 173 -13.04 -12.48 5.30
N GLN A 174 -11.82 -13.00 5.07
CA GLN A 174 -11.58 -14.41 4.72
C GLN A 174 -10.39 -15.06 5.45
N ASN A 175 -9.25 -14.38 5.66
CA ASN A 175 -8.00 -14.99 6.17
C ASN A 175 -7.43 -14.35 7.46
N GLN A 176 -8.26 -13.73 8.30
CA GLN A 176 -7.81 -13.02 9.52
C GLN A 176 -6.76 -11.91 9.29
N GLY A 177 -6.51 -11.48 8.05
CA GLY A 177 -5.69 -10.32 7.71
C GLY A 177 -4.21 -10.46 8.06
N GLN A 178 -3.61 -11.60 7.73
CA GLN A 178 -2.20 -11.86 7.94
C GLN A 178 -1.31 -10.84 7.21
N VAL A 179 -0.30 -10.34 7.92
CA VAL A 179 0.74 -9.44 7.41
C VAL A 179 1.96 -10.29 7.09
N TYR A 180 2.49 -10.17 5.87
CA TYR A 180 3.66 -10.87 5.39
C TYR A 180 4.84 -9.92 5.34
N ASP A 181 5.89 -10.23 6.09
CA ASP A 181 7.18 -9.55 6.02
C ASP A 181 7.79 -9.70 4.60
N PRO A 182 8.53 -8.68 4.11
CA PRO A 182 9.26 -8.82 2.86
C PRO A 182 10.29 -9.94 3.02
N PHE A 183 10.18 -10.95 2.17
CA PHE A 183 11.10 -12.11 2.13
C PHE A 183 12.57 -11.67 1.99
#